data_AF-A0A7X7I1K7-F1
#
_entry.id   AF-A0A7X7I1K7-F1
#
_cell.length_a   1.000
_cell.length_b   1.000
_cell.length_c   1.000
_cell.angle_alpha   90.00
_cell.angle_beta   90.00
_cell.angle_gamma   90.00
#
_symmetry.space_group_name_H-M   'P 1'
#
loop_
_entity.id
_entity.type
_entity.pdbx_description
1 polymer ?
#
loop_
_entity_poly.entity_id
_entity_poly.type
_entity_poly.pdbx_seq_one_letter_code
_entity_poly.pdbx_strand_id
1 'polypeptide(L)'
;MINPGFLTFFDISFIIAMLVISYLSKRLGDALKVAPFYKLLYITAAFVAVASIIDNVSVSYNVTTMPLISMALRFIAGAVSLIVALRYWSWLFSEFFRKQ
;
A
#
# COMPACT_ATOMS: atom_id res chain seq x y z
N MET A 1 25.37 -1.47 1.66
CA MET A 1 24.53 -0.32 2.05
C MET A 1 23.42 -0.20 1.01
N ILE A 2 22.15 -0.24 1.41
CA ILE A 2 21.04 -0.07 0.46
C ILE A 2 21.01 1.40 0.05
N ASN A 3 20.92 1.68 -1.26
CA ASN A 3 20.91 3.05 -1.75
C ASN A 3 19.58 3.74 -1.37
N PRO A 4 19.59 4.86 -0.63
CA PRO A 4 18.36 5.56 -0.24
C PRO A 4 17.53 6.02 -1.44
N GLY A 5 18.16 6.29 -2.60
CA GLY A 5 17.47 6.60 -3.86
C GLY A 5 16.69 5.41 -4.43
N PHE A 6 17.21 4.18 -4.26
CA PHE A 6 16.49 2.97 -4.67
C PHE A 6 15.27 2.71 -3.77
N LEU A 7 15.42 2.93 -2.46
CA LEU A 7 14.35 2.72 -1.49
C LEU A 7 13.16 3.67 -1.74
N THR A 8 13.45 4.94 -1.97
CA THR A 8 12.44 5.96 -2.28
C THR A 8 11.76 5.70 -3.63
N PHE A 9 12.50 5.28 -4.65
CA PHE A 9 11.92 4.89 -5.93
C PHE A 9 10.95 3.70 -5.80
N PHE A 10 11.32 2.71 -4.99
CA PHE A 10 10.46 1.56 -4.70
C PHE A 10 9.18 1.98 -3.95
N ASP A 11 9.30 2.83 -2.93
CA ASP A 11 8.14 3.36 -2.19
C ASP A 11 7.17 4.10 -3.11
N ILE A 12 7.68 4.97 -3.99
CA ILE A 12 6.85 5.72 -4.95
C ILE A 12 6.13 4.76 -5.90
N SER A 13 6.85 3.78 -6.44
CA SER A 13 6.27 2.77 -7.34
C SER A 13 5.17 1.97 -6.63
N PHE A 14 5.38 1.63 -5.36
CA PHE A 14 4.41 0.92 -4.54
C PHE A 14 3.17 1.76 -4.25
N ILE A 15 3.34 3.04 -3.92
CA ILE A 15 2.23 3.99 -3.73
C ILE A 15 1.41 4.13 -5.02
N ILE A 16 2.07 4.28 -6.18
CA ILE A 16 1.38 4.35 -7.48
C ILE A 16 0.57 3.08 -7.73
N ALA A 17 1.15 1.90 -7.50
CA ALA A 17 0.44 0.63 -7.63
C ALA A 17 -0.81 0.58 -6.72
N MET A 18 -0.69 1.01 -5.47
CA MET A 18 -1.82 1.09 -4.54
C MET A 18 -2.91 2.04 -5.02
N LEU A 19 -2.55 3.19 -5.56
CA LEU A 19 -3.50 4.16 -6.10
C LEU A 19 -4.23 3.59 -7.33
N VAL A 20 -3.51 2.92 -8.23
CA VAL A 20 -4.10 2.28 -9.41
C VAL A 20 -5.08 1.18 -9.00
N ILE A 21 -4.69 0.29 -8.09
CA ILE A 21 -5.57 -0.76 -7.56
C ILE A 21 -6.78 -0.13 -6.86
N SER A 22 -6.58 0.89 -6.03
CA SER A 22 -7.67 1.60 -5.36
C SER A 22 -8.66 2.23 -6.34
N TYR A 23 -8.16 2.83 -7.42
CA TYR A 23 -8.98 3.44 -8.46
C TYR A 23 -9.81 2.39 -9.22
N LEU A 24 -9.19 1.27 -9.60
CA LEU A 24 -9.86 0.12 -10.20
C LEU A 24 -10.93 -0.44 -9.26
N SER A 25 -10.60 -0.66 -7.99
CA SER A 25 -11.52 -1.13 -6.97
C SER A 25 -12.69 -0.17 -6.74
N LYS A 26 -12.47 1.15 -6.85
CA LYS A 26 -13.53 2.15 -6.76
C LYS A 26 -14.49 2.06 -7.94
N ARG A 27 -14.00 2.01 -9.18
CA ARG A 27 -14.86 1.88 -10.37
C ARG A 27 -15.67 0.57 -10.35
N LEU A 28 -15.05 -0.53 -9.92
CA LEU A 28 -15.73 -1.82 -9.75
C LEU A 28 -16.77 -1.76 -8.62
N GLY A 29 -16.44 -1.12 -7.49
CA GLY A 29 -17.35 -0.93 -6.36
C GLY A 29 -18.58 -0.09 -6.72
N ASP A 30 -18.40 0.98 -7.50
CA ASP A 30 -19.49 1.82 -8.00
C ASP A 30 -20.39 1.05 -8.99
N ALA A 31 -19.80 0.21 -9.85
CA ALA A 31 -20.56 -0.63 -10.78
C ALA A 31 -21.35 -1.75 -10.09
N LEU A 32 -20.81 -2.35 -9.02
CA LEU A 32 -21.46 -3.44 -8.28
C LEU A 32 -22.25 -2.98 -7.02
N LYS A 33 -22.25 -1.68 -6.66
CA LYS A 33 -22.82 -1.14 -5.40
C LYS A 33 -22.28 -1.81 -4.12
N VAL A 34 -20.97 -2.02 -4.03
CA VAL A 34 -20.32 -2.78 -2.94
C VAL A 34 -19.65 -1.86 -1.93
N ALA A 35 -19.51 -2.34 -0.68
CA ALA A 35 -18.84 -1.65 0.42
C ALA A 35 -17.42 -1.15 0.05
N PRO A 36 -17.02 0.06 0.49
CA PRO A 36 -15.84 0.76 0.01
C PRO A 36 -14.53 0.26 0.65
N PHE A 37 -14.13 -0.97 0.34
CA PHE A 37 -12.84 -1.55 0.76
C PHE A 37 -11.63 -0.77 0.22
N TYR A 38 -11.81 0.03 -0.84
CA TYR A 38 -10.75 0.90 -1.41
C TYR A 38 -10.20 1.92 -0.40
N LYS A 39 -10.96 2.29 0.65
CA LYS A 39 -10.49 3.24 1.68
C LYS A 39 -9.28 2.71 2.45
N LEU A 40 -9.19 1.40 2.67
CA LEU A 40 -8.07 0.77 3.37
C LEU A 40 -6.77 0.83 2.57
N LEU A 41 -6.86 0.78 1.24
CA LEU A 41 -5.69 0.89 0.36
C LEU A 41 -5.10 2.31 0.38
N TYR A 42 -5.94 3.35 0.48
CA TYR A 42 -5.48 4.73 0.71
C TYR A 42 -4.75 4.88 2.04
N ILE A 43 -5.22 4.20 3.09
CA ILE A 43 -4.54 4.21 4.40
C ILE A 43 -3.16 3.56 4.28
N THR A 44 -3.05 2.40 3.62
CA THR A 44 -1.75 1.75 3.43
C THR A 44 -0.79 2.60 2.60
N ALA A 45 -1.28 3.31 1.58
CA ALA A 45 -0.46 4.23 0.80
C ALA A 45 0.07 5.40 1.66
N ALA A 46 -0.77 5.95 2.54
CA ALA A 46 -0.36 6.99 3.49
C ALA A 46 0.73 6.50 4.46
N PHE A 47 0.62 5.26 4.96
CA PHE A 47 1.64 4.66 5.83
C PHE A 47 2.99 4.52 5.13
N VAL A 48 3.00 4.09 3.86
CA VAL A 48 4.25 3.97 3.08
C VAL A 48 4.85 5.36 2.82
N ALA A 49 4.02 6.37 2.53
CA ALA A 49 4.50 7.74 2.37
C ALA A 49 5.16 8.27 3.65
N VAL A 50 4.56 8.02 4.82
CA VAL A 50 5.12 8.41 6.12
C VAL A 50 6.45 7.69 6.38
N ALA A 51 6.56 6.38 6.10
CA ALA A 51 7.82 5.65 6.22
C ALA A 51 8.93 6.27 5.35
N SER A 52 8.59 6.68 4.13
CA SER A 52 9.54 7.31 3.20
C SER A 52 10.02 8.68 3.70
N ILE A 53 9.13 9.47 4.30
CA ILE A 53 9.50 10.76 4.92
C ILE A 53 10.43 10.52 6.11
N ILE A 54 10.14 9.54 6.96
CA ILE A 54 10.97 9.18 8.13
C ILE A 54 12.39 8.82 7.68
N ASP A 55 12.54 8.09 6.58
CA ASP A 55 13.87 7.74 6.06
C ASP A 55 14.64 8.95 5.51
N ASN A 56 13.98 9.85 4.79
CA ASN A 56 14.64 11.08 4.31
C ASN A 56 15.11 11.98 5.47
N VAL A 57 14.30 12.07 6.53
CA VAL A 57 14.66 12.77 7.75
C VAL A 57 15.81 12.04 8.46
N SER A 58 15.72 10.72 8.62
CA SER A 58 16.76 9.89 9.24
C SER A 58 18.14 10.04 8.57
N VAL A 59 18.17 10.04 7.24
CA VAL A 59 19.40 10.28 6.45
C VAL A 59 19.95 11.69 6.68
N SER A 60 19.08 12.69 6.79
CA SER A 60 19.47 14.09 7.02
C SER A 60 20.05 14.32 8.42
N TYR A 61 19.55 13.59 9.44
CA TYR A 61 19.97 13.73 10.84
C TYR A 61 20.93 12.63 11.32
N ASN A 62 21.37 11.72 10.44
CA ASN A 62 22.31 10.62 10.73
C ASN A 62 21.90 9.71 11.90
N VAL A 63 20.59 9.45 12.05
CA VAL A 63 20.05 8.66 13.17
C VAL A 63 20.03 7.17 12.80
N THR A 64 20.83 6.35 13.49
CA THR A 64 21.03 4.93 13.15
C THR A 64 19.90 3.99 13.57
N THR A 65 19.00 4.41 14.47
CA THR A 65 17.85 3.61 14.97
C THR A 65 16.56 3.81 14.18
N MET A 66 16.40 4.94 13.48
CA MET A 66 15.24 5.24 12.63
C MET A 66 15.02 4.30 11.43
N PRO A 67 16.04 3.72 10.76
CA PRO A 67 15.81 2.85 9.60
C PRO A 67 15.18 1.50 9.96
N LEU A 68 15.32 1.01 11.21
CA LEU A 68 14.67 -0.24 11.62
C LEU A 68 13.14 -0.06 11.75
N ILE A 69 12.74 1.11 12.27
CA ILE A 69 11.34 1.49 12.47
C ILE A 69 10.65 1.69 11.11
N SER A 70 11.31 2.37 10.16
CA SER A 70 10.74 2.56 8.82
C SER A 70 10.58 1.24 8.08
N MET A 71 11.54 0.32 8.23
CA MET A 71 11.49 -1.00 7.60
C MET A 71 10.37 -1.88 8.17
N ALA A 72 10.17 -1.86 9.49
CA ALA A 72 9.04 -2.53 10.13
C ALA A 72 7.69 -1.93 9.66
N LEU A 73 7.59 -0.60 9.57
CA LEU A 73 6.38 0.08 9.10
C LEU A 73 6.05 -0.31 7.65
N ARG A 74 7.05 -0.38 6.77
CA ARG A 74 6.88 -0.83 5.39
C ARG A 74 6.43 -2.28 5.30
N PHE A 75 7.00 -3.16 6.12
CA PHE A 75 6.62 -4.57 6.12
C PHE A 75 5.15 -4.76 6.52
N ILE A 76 4.71 -4.05 7.57
CA ILE A 76 3.31 -4.07 8.02
C ILE A 76 2.40 -3.47 6.95
N ALA A 77 2.75 -2.30 6.39
CA ALA A 77 1.95 -1.65 5.35
C ALA A 77 1.84 -2.54 4.09
N GLY A 78 2.94 -3.16 3.69
CA GLY A 78 2.99 -4.12 2.59
C GLY A 78 2.11 -5.35 2.86
N ALA A 79 2.24 -5.98 4.03
CA ALA A 79 1.44 -7.13 4.42
C ALA A 79 -0.07 -6.82 4.45
N VAL A 80 -0.46 -5.71 5.08
CA VAL A 80 -1.87 -5.27 5.13
C VAL A 80 -2.41 -5.02 3.74
N SER A 81 -1.63 -4.35 2.88
CA SER A 81 -2.06 -4.04 1.53
C SER A 81 -2.26 -5.28 0.65
N LEU A 82 -1.39 -6.29 0.78
CA LEU A 82 -1.54 -7.59 0.12
C LEU A 82 -2.78 -8.33 0.62
N ILE A 83 -2.99 -8.37 1.94
CA ILE A 83 -4.18 -9.02 2.52
C ILE A 83 -5.46 -8.34 2.02
N VAL A 84 -5.49 -7.00 1.97
CA VAL A 84 -6.65 -6.24 1.47
C VAL A 84 -6.86 -6.51 -0.02
N ALA A 85 -5.80 -6.49 -0.83
CA ALA A 85 -5.89 -6.77 -2.26
C ALA A 85 -6.38 -8.21 -2.54
N LEU A 86 -5.82 -9.20 -1.84
CA LEU A 86 -6.23 -10.61 -1.97
C LEU A 86 -7.65 -10.84 -1.50
N ARG A 87 -8.05 -10.26 -0.36
CA ARG A 87 -9.42 -10.38 0.15
C ARG A 87 -10.43 -9.73 -0.79
N TYR A 88 -10.08 -8.58 -1.37
CA TYR A 88 -10.91 -7.91 -2.38
C TYR A 88 -11.06 -8.77 -3.64
N TRP A 89 -9.96 -9.29 -4.18
CA TRP A 89 -10.00 -10.14 -5.39
C TRP A 89 -10.69 -11.48 -5.16
N SER A 90 -10.48 -12.12 -4.00
CA SER A 90 -11.17 -13.37 -3.63
C SER A 90 -12.68 -13.17 -3.51
N TRP A 91 -13.11 -12.06 -2.90
CA TRP A 91 -14.52 -11.70 -2.83
C TRP A 91 -15.11 -11.41 -4.21
N LEU A 92 -14.42 -10.60 -5.01
CA LEU A 92 -14.84 -10.24 -6.38
C LEU A 92 -15.05 -11.49 -7.23
N PHE A 93 -14.09 -12.41 -7.23
CA PHE A 93 -14.21 -13.65 -7.98
C PHE A 93 -15.35 -14.54 -7.48
N SER A 94 -15.54 -14.65 -6.17
CA SER A 94 -16.67 -15.39 -5.62
C SER A 94 -18.00 -14.84 -6.13
N GLU A 95 -18.15 -13.51 -6.21
CA GLU A 95 -19.35 -12.86 -6.76
C GLU A 95 -19.55 -13.13 -8.26
N PHE A 96 -18.46 -13.10 -9.05
CA PHE A 96 -18.49 -13.40 -10.49
C PHE A 96 -18.85 -14.86 -10.77
N PHE A 97 -18.24 -15.81 -10.04
CA PHE A 97 -18.48 -17.24 -10.24
C PHE A 97 -19.81 -17.72 -9.66
N ARG A 98 -20.41 -16.99 -8.72
CA ARG A 98 -21.73 -17.33 -8.16
C ARG A 98 -22.90 -16.95 -9.07
N LYS A 99 -22.69 -16.11 -10.08
CA LYS A 99 -23.73 -15.67 -11.03
C LYS A 99 -23.68 -16.35 -12.40
N GLN A 100 -22.72 -17.24 -12.64
CA GLN A 100 -22.76 -18.20 -13.76
C GLN A 100 -23.37 -19.51 -13.31
#